data_AF-A0A9D2EBL1-F1
#
_entry.id   AF-A0A9D2EBL1-F1
#
_cell.length_a   1.000
_cell.length_b   1.000
_cell.length_c   1.000
_cell.angle_alpha   90.00
_cell.angle_beta   90.00
_cell.angle_gamma   90.00
#
_symmetry.space_group_name_H-M   'P 1'
#
loop_
_entity.id
_entity.type
_entity.pdbx_description
1 polymer ?
#
loop_
_entity_poly.entity_id
_entity_poly.type
_entity_poly.pdbx_seq_one_letter_code
_entity_poly.pdbx_strand_id
1 'polypeptide(L)'
;MTHSTQTQRRAWFDGRALKQDLRGAALDAGVALAVTLAIFILLAWRIHAGVSATIVVMPGLADPGYWMYWLSQAFGWSGLLWAWITVMLGLLRSSRHPEWMPVSVARIEKWHRQTSLTTIALMFGHAFWFFGEMIRDNRAEAGWAGRLWRAFVDSFVPGGYDSGTGVIAILIGLLALYLAIPLGLAFYARRALGPRVWRVLHASIIVVYVLSVWHTLLYGTSVWYDGPFRTTIWLLQLPVAGLLLVRVLRPAYRPGRTPADRLGRLLARVAATGTILTLLIVAATGRDGGRTPDVDGAPLTFTQAMIWAGFTVFAVVVAALVFRAHRAARRRPERQA
;
A
#
# COMPACT_ATOMS: atom_id res chain seq x y z
N MET A 1 -3.63 -55.18 -12.00
CA MET A 1 -3.20 -54.09 -11.08
C MET A 1 -2.95 -52.84 -11.90
N THR A 2 -3.96 -51.99 -12.03
CA THR A 2 -3.89 -50.73 -12.80
C THR A 2 -3.43 -49.61 -11.87
N HIS A 3 -2.19 -49.16 -12.05
CA HIS A 3 -1.69 -47.94 -11.44
C HIS A 3 -2.48 -46.75 -12.03
N SER A 4 -3.51 -46.32 -11.32
CA SER A 4 -4.13 -45.01 -11.56
C SER A 4 -3.14 -43.94 -11.07
N THR A 5 -2.31 -43.46 -12.00
CA THR A 5 -1.62 -42.17 -11.87
C THR A 5 -2.70 -41.08 -11.90
N GLN A 6 -3.40 -40.90 -10.77
CA GLN A 6 -4.06 -39.65 -10.47
C GLN A 6 -2.97 -38.58 -10.43
N THR A 7 -2.76 -37.95 -11.58
CA THR A 7 -2.22 -36.60 -11.67
C THR A 7 -3.16 -35.73 -10.86
N GLN A 8 -2.92 -35.64 -9.55
CA GLN A 8 -3.47 -34.59 -8.71
C GLN A 8 -3.06 -33.28 -9.38
N ARG A 9 -3.99 -32.70 -10.17
CA ARG A 9 -3.93 -31.32 -10.63
C ARG A 9 -3.80 -30.49 -9.36
N ARG A 10 -2.56 -30.17 -8.98
CA ARG A 10 -2.27 -29.30 -7.85
C ARG A 10 -2.97 -27.98 -8.15
N ALA A 11 -4.04 -27.70 -7.40
CA ALA A 11 -4.80 -26.47 -7.57
C ALA A 11 -3.82 -25.29 -7.54
N TRP A 12 -3.89 -24.45 -8.58
CA TRP A 12 -3.01 -23.30 -8.73
C TRP A 12 -3.16 -22.30 -7.58
N PHE A 13 -4.34 -22.26 -6.96
CA PHE A 13 -4.72 -21.36 -5.88
C PHE A 13 -5.26 -22.13 -4.65
N ASP A 14 -4.75 -21.81 -3.46
CA ASP A 14 -5.19 -22.40 -2.19
C ASP A 14 -6.40 -21.64 -1.61
N GLY A 15 -7.58 -21.89 -2.18
CA GLY A 15 -8.83 -21.27 -1.73
C GLY A 15 -9.24 -21.65 -0.31
N ARG A 16 -8.81 -22.82 0.19
CA ARG A 16 -9.08 -23.23 1.58
C ARG A 16 -8.31 -22.36 2.55
N ALA A 17 -7.03 -22.10 2.29
CA ALA A 17 -6.22 -21.18 3.09
C ALA A 17 -6.80 -19.76 3.07
N LEU A 18 -7.22 -19.26 1.89
CA LEU A 18 -7.87 -17.94 1.79
C LEU A 18 -9.13 -17.87 2.66
N LYS A 19 -10.01 -18.87 2.58
CA LYS A 19 -11.23 -18.92 3.39
C LYS A 19 -10.94 -18.94 4.89
N GLN A 20 -9.90 -19.65 5.32
CA GLN A 20 -9.47 -19.69 6.73
C GLN A 20 -8.92 -18.35 7.20
N ASP A 21 -8.07 -17.71 6.38
CA ASP A 21 -7.51 -16.41 6.71
C ASP A 21 -8.60 -15.32 6.72
N LEU A 22 -9.54 -15.33 5.77
CA LEU A 22 -10.70 -14.41 5.75
C LEU A 22 -11.56 -14.55 7.02
N ARG A 23 -11.89 -15.80 7.42
CA ARG A 23 -12.62 -16.04 8.67
C ARG A 23 -11.85 -15.53 9.87
N GLY A 24 -10.55 -15.78 9.91
CA GLY A 24 -9.71 -15.31 11.00
C GLY A 24 -9.48 -13.79 10.99
N ALA A 25 -9.66 -13.13 9.85
CA ALA A 25 -9.54 -11.68 9.70
C ALA A 25 -10.80 -10.94 10.18
N ALA A 26 -11.89 -11.63 10.51
CA ALA A 26 -13.13 -10.97 10.96
C ALA A 26 -12.92 -10.05 12.17
N LEU A 27 -12.12 -10.48 13.16
CA LEU A 27 -11.80 -9.65 14.32
C LEU A 27 -10.93 -8.45 13.94
N ASP A 28 -9.91 -8.68 13.12
CA ASP A 28 -9.03 -7.61 12.61
C ASP A 28 -9.82 -6.57 11.78
N ALA A 29 -10.70 -7.03 10.90
CA ALA A 29 -11.61 -6.19 10.12
C ALA A 29 -12.63 -5.46 11.01
N GLY A 30 -13.16 -6.10 12.06
CA GLY A 30 -14.04 -5.46 13.03
C GLY A 30 -13.34 -4.31 13.76
N VAL A 31 -12.10 -4.51 14.21
CA VAL A 31 -11.27 -3.45 14.80
C VAL A 31 -10.99 -2.35 13.77
N ALA A 32 -10.69 -2.71 12.52
CA ALA A 32 -10.48 -1.74 11.45
C ALA A 32 -11.71 -0.87 11.18
N LEU A 33 -12.91 -1.47 11.16
CA LEU A 33 -14.16 -0.73 10.98
C LEU A 33 -14.47 0.17 12.17
N ALA A 34 -14.21 -0.28 13.40
CA ALA A 34 -14.36 0.56 14.60
C ALA A 34 -13.42 1.78 14.56
N VAL A 35 -12.16 1.58 14.18
CA VAL A 35 -11.20 2.69 13.99
C VAL A 35 -11.65 3.61 12.84
N THR A 36 -12.14 3.05 11.73
CA THR A 36 -12.68 3.82 10.60
C THR A 36 -13.86 4.68 11.03
N LEU A 37 -14.77 4.12 11.82
CA LEU A 37 -15.91 4.86 12.38
C LEU A 37 -15.45 5.98 13.31
N ALA A 38 -14.48 5.71 14.20
CA ALA A 38 -13.92 6.73 15.09
C ALA A 38 -13.26 7.88 14.30
N ILE A 39 -12.51 7.57 13.24
CA ILE A 39 -11.91 8.57 12.36
C ILE A 39 -13.02 9.36 11.62
N PHE A 40 -14.05 8.69 11.12
CA PHE A 40 -15.18 9.35 10.47
C PHE A 40 -15.88 10.35 11.41
N ILE A 41 -16.18 9.93 12.64
CA ILE A 41 -16.78 10.80 13.67
C ILE A 41 -15.87 12.00 13.97
N LEU A 42 -14.56 11.76 14.12
CA LEU A 42 -13.59 12.83 14.34
C LEU A 42 -13.56 13.83 13.17
N LEU A 43 -13.53 13.35 11.93
CA LEU A 43 -13.53 14.19 10.73
C LEU A 43 -14.82 15.00 10.64
N ALA A 44 -15.97 14.36 10.83
CA ALA A 44 -17.27 15.02 10.84
C ALA A 44 -17.31 16.11 11.92
N TRP A 45 -16.89 15.80 13.14
CA TRP A 45 -16.82 16.79 14.23
C TRP A 45 -15.92 17.98 13.89
N ARG A 46 -14.71 17.73 13.36
CA ARG A 46 -13.78 18.81 12.95
C ARG A 46 -14.37 19.70 11.86
N ILE A 47 -15.14 19.14 10.93
CA ILE A 47 -15.82 19.89 9.87
C ILE A 47 -16.94 20.76 10.45
N HIS A 48 -17.81 20.18 11.28
CA HIS A 48 -18.90 20.93 11.94
C HIS A 48 -18.37 22.04 12.85
N ALA A 49 -17.24 21.81 13.52
CA ALA A 49 -16.59 22.80 14.37
C ALA A 49 -15.80 23.87 13.58
N GLY A 50 -15.69 23.77 12.25
CA GLY A 50 -14.97 24.75 11.43
C GLY A 50 -13.44 24.67 11.54
N VAL A 51 -12.88 23.61 12.15
CA VAL A 51 -11.44 23.45 12.45
C VAL A 51 -10.73 22.45 11.53
N SER A 52 -11.42 22.00 10.47
CA SER A 52 -10.87 21.04 9.52
C SER A 52 -10.04 21.72 8.44
N ALA A 53 -8.80 21.28 8.23
CA ALA A 53 -7.99 21.75 7.10
C ALA A 53 -8.64 21.43 5.73
N THR A 54 -9.52 20.44 5.67
CA THR A 54 -10.26 20.09 4.45
C THR A 54 -11.15 21.22 3.96
N ILE A 55 -11.88 21.90 4.85
CA ILE A 55 -12.78 23.00 4.46
C ILE A 55 -12.02 24.29 4.15
N VAL A 56 -10.77 24.42 4.59
CA VAL A 56 -9.88 25.52 4.17
C VAL A 56 -9.51 25.38 2.70
N VAL A 57 -9.27 24.15 2.22
CA VAL A 57 -8.90 23.88 0.81
C VAL A 57 -10.12 23.79 -0.09
N MET A 58 -11.17 23.15 0.42
CA MET A 58 -12.37 22.83 -0.34
C MET A 58 -13.59 23.23 0.50
N PRO A 59 -13.94 24.53 0.55
CA PRO A 59 -15.02 25.04 1.41
C PRO A 59 -16.37 24.35 1.16
N GLY A 60 -16.64 23.92 -0.07
CA GLY A 60 -17.85 23.18 -0.42
C GLY A 60 -18.02 21.86 0.35
N LEU A 61 -16.93 21.27 0.86
CA LEU A 61 -16.97 20.04 1.66
C LEU A 61 -17.46 20.27 3.11
N ALA A 62 -17.82 21.49 3.48
CA ALA A 62 -18.51 21.78 4.73
C ALA A 62 -19.98 21.32 4.71
N ASP A 63 -20.57 21.15 3.51
CA ASP A 63 -21.93 20.66 3.36
C ASP A 63 -22.06 19.19 3.83
N PRO A 64 -22.99 18.88 4.77
CA PRO A 64 -23.27 17.52 5.23
C PRO A 64 -23.59 16.51 4.12
N GLY A 65 -24.00 16.98 2.94
CA GLY A 65 -24.19 16.15 1.75
C GLY A 65 -22.93 15.37 1.33
N TYR A 66 -21.72 15.84 1.67
CA TYR A 66 -20.43 15.22 1.33
C TYR A 66 -19.97 14.14 2.34
N TRP A 67 -20.88 13.55 3.11
CA TRP A 67 -20.53 12.51 4.08
C TRP A 67 -19.84 11.29 3.45
N MET A 68 -20.14 10.96 2.18
CA MET A 68 -19.48 9.86 1.47
C MET A 68 -18.00 10.16 1.23
N TYR A 69 -17.67 11.42 0.89
CA TYR A 69 -16.29 11.87 0.83
C TYR A 69 -15.57 11.76 2.19
N TRP A 70 -16.19 12.18 3.29
CA TRP A 70 -15.59 12.07 4.62
C TRP A 70 -15.39 10.61 5.04
N LEU A 71 -16.34 9.74 4.69
CA LEU A 71 -16.24 8.30 4.90
C LEU A 71 -15.10 7.70 4.06
N SER A 72 -14.97 8.10 2.80
CA SER A 72 -13.82 7.73 1.96
C SER A 72 -12.51 8.12 2.65
N GLN A 73 -12.38 9.35 3.16
CA GLN A 73 -11.17 9.76 3.89
C GLN A 73 -10.90 8.88 5.12
N ALA A 74 -11.93 8.53 5.89
CA ALA A 74 -11.79 7.65 7.04
C ALA A 74 -11.26 6.26 6.64
N PHE A 75 -11.78 5.68 5.55
CA PHE A 75 -11.25 4.44 4.97
C PHE A 75 -9.81 4.60 4.49
N GLY A 76 -9.44 5.74 3.91
CA GLY A 76 -8.08 6.04 3.48
C GLY A 76 -7.09 6.06 4.65
N TRP A 77 -7.43 6.75 5.73
CA TRP A 77 -6.61 6.81 6.95
C TRP A 77 -6.47 5.44 7.63
N SER A 78 -7.56 4.72 7.79
CA SER A 78 -7.53 3.34 8.29
C SER A 78 -6.71 2.43 7.39
N GLY A 79 -6.87 2.55 6.07
CA GLY A 79 -6.11 1.79 5.08
C GLY A 79 -4.61 2.02 5.21
N LEU A 80 -4.17 3.27 5.37
CA LEU A 80 -2.77 3.61 5.58
C LEU A 80 -2.24 3.04 6.92
N LEU A 81 -3.01 3.15 7.99
CA LEU A 81 -2.64 2.59 9.30
C LEU A 81 -2.48 1.07 9.22
N TRP A 82 -3.45 0.35 8.63
CA TRP A 82 -3.37 -1.10 8.46
C TRP A 82 -2.23 -1.50 7.50
N ALA A 83 -1.96 -0.70 6.47
CA ALA A 83 -0.81 -0.89 5.59
C ALA A 83 0.51 -0.76 6.37
N TRP A 84 0.63 0.24 7.24
CA TRP A 84 1.79 0.39 8.12
C TRP A 84 1.95 -0.83 9.05
N ILE A 85 0.87 -1.23 9.75
CA ILE A 85 0.87 -2.41 10.63
C ILE A 85 1.31 -3.66 9.88
N THR A 86 0.71 -3.93 8.72
CA THR A 86 1.00 -5.16 7.96
C THR A 86 2.44 -5.18 7.42
N VAL A 87 2.98 -4.02 7.02
CA VAL A 87 4.39 -3.91 6.61
C VAL A 87 5.32 -4.18 7.79
N MET A 88 5.04 -3.63 8.97
CA MET A 88 5.81 -3.90 10.19
C MET A 88 5.82 -5.41 10.50
N LEU A 89 4.65 -6.07 10.47
CA LEU A 89 4.54 -7.52 10.67
C LEU A 89 5.32 -8.32 9.61
N GLY A 90 5.25 -7.91 8.34
CA GLY A 90 5.98 -8.54 7.24
C GLY A 90 7.50 -8.40 7.38
N LEU A 91 7.99 -7.24 7.80
CA LEU A 91 9.41 -6.98 8.05
C LEU A 91 9.92 -7.74 9.27
N LEU A 92 9.13 -7.79 10.36
CA LEU A 92 9.44 -8.59 11.54
C LEU A 92 9.55 -10.08 11.20
N ARG A 93 8.57 -10.62 10.46
CA ARG A 93 8.58 -12.03 10.01
C ARG A 93 9.83 -12.33 9.19
N SER A 94 10.23 -11.41 8.31
CA SER A 94 11.30 -11.67 7.33
C SER A 94 12.71 -11.37 7.82
N SER A 95 12.85 -10.80 9.02
CA SER A 95 14.11 -10.55 9.70
C SER A 95 14.47 -11.72 10.62
N ARG A 96 15.74 -11.79 11.05
CA ARG A 96 16.13 -12.74 12.10
C ARG A 96 15.30 -12.46 13.35
N HIS A 97 14.50 -13.44 13.77
CA HIS A 97 13.62 -13.33 14.93
C HIS A 97 14.47 -13.19 16.21
N PRO A 98 14.27 -12.13 17.01
CA PRO A 98 14.99 -11.97 18.28
C PRO A 98 14.52 -12.99 19.32
N GLU A 99 15.45 -13.60 20.04
CA GLU A 99 15.15 -14.62 21.05
C GLU A 99 14.26 -14.11 22.20
N TRP A 100 14.30 -12.81 22.49
CA TRP A 100 13.48 -12.17 23.54
C TRP A 100 12.03 -11.90 23.10
N MET A 101 11.67 -12.07 21.83
CA MET A 101 10.34 -11.72 21.34
C MET A 101 9.33 -12.82 21.72
N PRO A 102 8.29 -12.53 22.52
CA PRO A 102 7.38 -13.54 23.06
C PRO A 102 6.39 -14.09 22.00
N VAL A 103 6.33 -13.47 20.83
CA VAL A 103 5.40 -13.82 19.75
C VAL A 103 6.09 -14.72 18.74
N SER A 104 5.51 -15.91 18.51
CA SER A 104 6.05 -16.86 17.53
C SER A 104 5.96 -16.34 16.09
N VAL A 105 6.92 -16.75 15.26
CA VAL A 105 6.95 -16.40 13.82
C VAL A 105 5.67 -16.83 13.10
N ALA A 106 5.10 -17.98 13.48
CA ALA A 106 3.84 -18.46 12.90
C ALA A 106 2.65 -17.54 13.21
N ARG A 107 2.61 -16.96 14.42
CA ARG A 107 1.57 -16.01 14.82
C ARG A 107 1.74 -14.68 14.09
N ILE A 108 2.97 -14.16 13.97
CA ILE A 108 3.27 -12.95 13.17
C ILE A 108 2.88 -13.16 11.71
N GLU A 109 3.20 -14.33 11.12
CA GLU A 109 2.80 -14.65 9.74
C GLU A 109 1.28 -14.69 9.60
N LYS A 110 0.55 -15.27 10.56
CA LYS A 110 -0.92 -15.28 10.55
C LYS A 110 -1.48 -13.86 10.59
N TRP A 111 -1.04 -13.03 11.54
CA TRP A 111 -1.48 -11.64 11.65
C TRP A 111 -1.19 -10.87 10.37
N HIS A 112 0.03 -10.97 9.82
CA HIS A 112 0.40 -10.31 8.57
C HIS A 112 -0.55 -10.66 7.41
N ARG A 113 -0.97 -11.93 7.26
CA ARG A 113 -1.92 -12.31 6.19
C ARG A 113 -3.29 -11.70 6.41
N GLN A 114 -3.79 -11.73 7.65
CA GLN A 114 -5.10 -11.20 8.01
C GLN A 114 -5.14 -9.68 7.83
N THR A 115 -4.16 -8.96 8.39
CA THR A 115 -4.03 -7.51 8.26
C THR A 115 -3.86 -7.08 6.81
N SER A 116 -3.18 -7.89 5.97
CA SER A 116 -3.06 -7.60 4.53
C SER A 116 -4.39 -7.70 3.80
N LEU A 117 -5.23 -8.69 4.10
CA LEU A 117 -6.57 -8.80 3.52
C LEU A 117 -7.45 -7.61 3.94
N THR A 118 -7.41 -7.25 5.23
CA THR A 118 -8.12 -6.07 5.75
C THR A 118 -7.61 -4.78 5.10
N THR A 119 -6.29 -4.64 4.90
CA THR A 119 -5.70 -3.49 4.19
C THR A 119 -6.27 -3.37 2.78
N ILE A 120 -6.31 -4.46 2.01
CA ILE A 120 -6.89 -4.46 0.65
C ILE A 120 -8.36 -4.06 0.68
N ALA A 121 -9.14 -4.57 1.65
CA ALA A 121 -10.54 -4.22 1.81
C ALA A 121 -10.73 -2.74 2.16
N LEU A 122 -9.90 -2.17 3.03
CA LEU A 122 -9.94 -0.75 3.39
C LEU A 122 -9.56 0.14 2.20
N MET A 123 -8.52 -0.21 1.45
CA MET A 123 -8.13 0.50 0.22
C MET A 123 -9.25 0.48 -0.82
N PHE A 124 -9.92 -0.68 -0.99
CA PHE A 124 -11.08 -0.78 -1.87
C PHE A 124 -12.25 0.06 -1.35
N GLY A 125 -12.55 0.00 -0.05
CA GLY A 125 -13.58 0.82 0.58
C GLY A 125 -13.34 2.32 0.38
N HIS A 126 -12.09 2.76 0.51
CA HIS A 126 -11.68 4.14 0.22
C HIS A 126 -12.03 4.56 -1.20
N ALA A 127 -11.62 3.78 -2.21
CA ALA A 127 -11.93 4.04 -3.61
C ALA A 127 -13.44 3.96 -3.91
N PHE A 128 -14.14 3.00 -3.30
CA PHE A 128 -15.57 2.79 -3.47
C PHE A 128 -16.41 3.97 -2.97
N TRP A 129 -16.11 4.49 -1.78
CA TRP A 129 -16.84 5.65 -1.25
C TRP A 129 -16.51 6.94 -2.01
N PHE A 130 -15.29 7.07 -2.53
CA PHE A 130 -14.95 8.17 -3.44
C PHE A 130 -15.75 8.09 -4.75
N PHE A 131 -15.87 6.89 -5.32
CA PHE A 131 -16.73 6.63 -6.47
C PHE A 131 -18.20 6.99 -6.19
N GLY A 132 -18.73 6.61 -5.03
CA GLY A 132 -20.09 6.98 -4.61
C GLY A 132 -20.28 8.50 -4.55
N GLU A 133 -19.30 9.23 -4.00
CA GLU A 133 -19.31 10.69 -4.00
C GLU A 133 -19.32 11.26 -5.42
N MET A 134 -18.50 10.74 -6.34
CA MET A 134 -18.45 11.23 -7.72
C MET A 134 -19.77 11.02 -8.48
N ILE A 135 -20.51 9.93 -8.19
CA ILE A 135 -21.86 9.74 -8.75
C ILE A 135 -22.82 10.82 -8.23
N ARG A 136 -22.73 11.13 -6.93
CA ARG A 136 -23.61 12.07 -6.23
C ARG A 136 -23.38 13.52 -6.69
N ASP A 137 -22.11 13.93 -6.74
CA ASP A 137 -21.69 15.32 -7.03
C ASP A 137 -22.12 15.78 -8.43
N ASN A 138 -22.22 14.87 -9.41
CA ASN A 138 -22.81 15.10 -10.74
C ASN A 138 -22.40 16.43 -11.41
N ARG A 139 -21.11 16.79 -11.36
CA ARG A 139 -20.58 18.11 -11.77
C ARG A 139 -20.92 18.60 -13.19
N ALA A 140 -21.40 17.73 -14.07
CA ALA A 140 -21.71 18.07 -15.46
C ALA A 140 -23.16 17.79 -15.86
N GLU A 141 -24.06 17.66 -14.88
CA GLU A 141 -25.50 17.46 -15.10
C GLU A 141 -25.82 16.31 -16.07
N ALA A 142 -24.96 15.27 -16.08
CA ALA A 142 -25.09 14.17 -17.00
C ALA A 142 -26.31 13.30 -16.67
N GLY A 143 -26.82 12.57 -17.66
CA GLY A 143 -27.72 11.45 -17.41
C GLY A 143 -27.06 10.38 -16.51
N TRP A 144 -27.85 9.50 -15.91
CA TRP A 144 -27.37 8.46 -14.97
C TRP A 144 -26.17 7.65 -15.51
N ALA A 145 -26.25 7.22 -16.78
CA ALA A 145 -25.16 6.48 -17.42
C ALA A 145 -23.86 7.29 -17.53
N GLY A 146 -23.96 8.58 -17.87
CA GLY A 146 -22.82 9.48 -17.96
C GLY A 146 -22.17 9.75 -16.61
N ARG A 147 -22.98 9.93 -15.56
CA ARG A 147 -22.49 10.05 -14.17
C ARG A 147 -21.72 8.81 -13.72
N LEU A 148 -22.31 7.63 -13.92
CA LEU A 148 -21.72 6.37 -13.53
C LEU A 148 -20.38 6.13 -14.23
N TRP A 149 -20.34 6.35 -15.54
CA TRP A 149 -19.13 6.19 -16.34
C TRP A 149 -18.04 7.17 -15.94
N ARG A 150 -18.38 8.46 -15.75
CA ARG A 150 -17.41 9.47 -15.33
C ARG A 150 -16.86 9.16 -13.93
N ALA A 151 -17.73 8.86 -12.97
CA ALA A 151 -17.30 8.46 -11.64
C ALA A 151 -16.36 7.26 -11.68
N PHE A 152 -16.62 6.28 -12.56
CA PHE A 152 -15.73 5.14 -12.77
C PHE A 152 -14.37 5.56 -13.32
N VAL A 153 -14.32 6.44 -14.32
CA VAL A 153 -13.07 6.97 -14.87
C VAL A 153 -12.27 7.72 -13.78
N ASP A 154 -12.94 8.60 -13.05
CA ASP A 154 -12.33 9.43 -12.00
C ASP A 154 -11.81 8.61 -10.83
N SER A 155 -12.43 7.47 -10.53
CA SER A 155 -12.18 6.70 -9.30
C SER A 155 -11.44 5.37 -9.52
N PHE A 156 -11.42 4.83 -10.75
CA PHE A 156 -10.87 3.50 -11.04
C PHE A 156 -9.99 3.44 -12.30
N VAL A 157 -9.97 4.44 -13.17
CA VAL A 157 -9.09 4.43 -14.35
C VAL A 157 -7.80 5.18 -14.03
N PRO A 158 -6.63 4.51 -14.02
CA PRO A 158 -5.36 5.17 -13.73
C PRO A 158 -5.08 6.30 -14.74
N GLY A 159 -5.02 7.53 -14.25
CA GLY A 159 -4.83 8.73 -15.06
C GLY A 159 -6.11 9.35 -15.64
N GLY A 160 -7.29 8.79 -15.30
CA GLY A 160 -8.60 9.31 -15.73
C GLY A 160 -9.01 10.61 -15.04
N TYR A 161 -8.60 10.81 -13.78
CA TYR A 161 -8.87 12.05 -13.03
C TYR A 161 -8.06 13.22 -13.59
N ASP A 162 -8.71 14.35 -13.82
CA ASP A 162 -8.17 15.44 -14.65
C ASP A 162 -7.90 16.76 -13.92
N SER A 163 -8.15 16.84 -12.60
CA SER A 163 -8.07 18.12 -11.86
C SER A 163 -7.09 18.15 -10.68
N GLY A 164 -6.47 19.32 -10.50
CA GLY A 164 -5.64 19.66 -9.34
C GLY A 164 -4.51 18.67 -9.03
N THR A 165 -4.23 18.50 -7.73
CA THR A 165 -3.27 17.49 -7.24
C THR A 165 -3.76 16.05 -7.41
N GLY A 166 -5.08 15.87 -7.64
CA GLY A 166 -5.71 14.57 -7.81
C GLY A 166 -5.20 13.83 -9.04
N VAL A 167 -4.82 14.57 -10.10
CA VAL A 167 -4.26 14.01 -11.34
C VAL A 167 -3.12 13.01 -11.07
N ILE A 168 -2.22 13.35 -10.14
CA ILE A 168 -1.10 12.48 -9.78
C ILE A 168 -1.45 11.60 -8.59
N ALA A 169 -2.09 12.16 -7.56
CA ALA A 169 -2.32 11.42 -6.34
C ALA A 169 -3.27 10.24 -6.56
N ILE A 170 -4.38 10.41 -7.28
CA ILE A 170 -5.32 9.33 -7.56
C ILE A 170 -4.66 8.27 -8.47
N LEU A 171 -3.86 8.69 -9.46
CA LEU A 171 -3.07 7.78 -10.28
C LEU A 171 -2.17 6.86 -9.42
N ILE A 172 -1.36 7.41 -8.52
CA ILE A 172 -0.49 6.57 -7.67
C ILE A 172 -1.28 5.73 -6.65
N GLY A 173 -2.40 6.24 -6.14
CA GLY A 173 -3.31 5.50 -5.27
C GLY A 173 -3.93 4.28 -5.99
N LEU A 174 -4.33 4.44 -7.25
CA LEU A 174 -4.83 3.36 -8.10
C LEU A 174 -3.75 2.34 -8.44
N LEU A 175 -2.52 2.78 -8.75
CA LEU A 175 -1.39 1.87 -8.92
C LEU A 175 -1.13 1.07 -7.64
N ALA A 176 -1.20 1.70 -6.46
CA ALA A 176 -1.07 1.00 -5.19
C ALA A 176 -2.16 -0.06 -5.00
N LEU A 177 -3.44 0.30 -5.20
CA LEU A 177 -4.57 -0.63 -5.10
C LEU A 177 -4.45 -1.82 -6.08
N TYR A 178 -4.15 -1.54 -7.34
CA TYR A 178 -4.01 -2.57 -8.38
C TYR A 178 -2.79 -3.45 -8.23
N LEU A 179 -1.72 -2.98 -7.58
CA LEU A 179 -0.61 -3.83 -7.18
C LEU A 179 -0.93 -4.64 -5.92
N ALA A 180 -1.63 -4.06 -4.95
CA ALA A 180 -1.95 -4.70 -3.67
C ALA A 180 -2.73 -6.00 -3.84
N ILE A 181 -3.72 -6.01 -4.74
CA ILE A 181 -4.59 -7.16 -4.98
C ILE A 181 -3.77 -8.38 -5.47
N PRO A 182 -3.10 -8.36 -6.64
CA PRO A 182 -2.36 -9.51 -7.13
C PRO A 182 -1.16 -9.87 -6.25
N LEU A 183 -0.40 -8.88 -5.74
CA LEU A 183 0.78 -9.17 -4.92
C LEU A 183 0.41 -9.70 -3.52
N GLY A 184 -0.68 -9.23 -2.93
CA GLY A 184 -1.21 -9.73 -1.66
C GLY A 184 -1.78 -11.14 -1.79
N LEU A 185 -2.59 -11.39 -2.83
CA LEU A 185 -3.21 -12.69 -3.07
C LEU A 185 -2.22 -13.74 -3.62
N ALA A 186 -1.03 -13.33 -4.10
CA ALA A 186 0.02 -14.24 -4.56
C ALA A 186 0.47 -15.25 -3.50
N PHE A 187 0.25 -14.98 -2.20
CA PHE A 187 0.46 -15.97 -1.14
C PHE A 187 -0.35 -17.26 -1.36
N TYR A 188 -1.60 -17.15 -1.80
CA TYR A 188 -2.48 -18.29 -2.02
C TYR A 188 -2.11 -19.06 -3.29
N ALA A 189 -1.39 -18.44 -4.23
CA ALA A 189 -0.80 -19.09 -5.39
C ALA A 189 0.65 -19.55 -5.19
N ARG A 190 1.23 -19.40 -3.98
CA ARG A 190 2.67 -19.64 -3.72
C ARG A 190 3.16 -21.03 -4.07
N ARG A 191 2.28 -22.04 -3.96
CA ARG A 191 2.61 -23.44 -4.31
C ARG A 191 2.83 -23.62 -5.81
N ALA A 192 2.07 -22.91 -6.64
CA ALA A 192 2.20 -22.94 -8.09
C ALA A 192 3.36 -22.06 -8.58
N LEU A 193 3.54 -20.87 -7.97
CA LEU A 193 4.63 -19.95 -8.31
C LEU A 193 6.01 -20.49 -7.90
N GLY A 194 6.06 -21.25 -6.81
CA GLY A 194 7.30 -21.70 -6.19
C GLY A 194 7.95 -20.62 -5.30
N PRO A 195 8.77 -21.03 -4.32
CA PRO A 195 9.25 -20.15 -3.25
C PRO A 195 10.20 -19.05 -3.71
N ARG A 196 10.84 -19.18 -4.87
CA ARG A 196 11.75 -18.14 -5.41
C ARG A 196 10.97 -17.02 -6.08
N VAL A 197 10.05 -17.35 -6.98
CA VAL A 197 9.19 -16.37 -7.67
C VAL A 197 8.29 -15.65 -6.66
N TRP A 198 7.65 -16.40 -5.76
CA TRP A 198 6.82 -15.79 -4.70
C TRP A 198 7.60 -14.77 -3.86
N ARG A 199 8.86 -15.06 -3.48
CA ARG A 199 9.67 -14.09 -2.72
C ARG A 199 10.00 -12.83 -3.49
N VAL A 200 10.22 -12.91 -4.81
CA VAL A 200 10.45 -11.72 -5.64
C VAL A 200 9.20 -10.86 -5.68
N LEU A 201 8.06 -11.44 -6.03
CA LEU A 201 6.77 -10.74 -6.10
C LEU A 201 6.37 -10.14 -4.74
N HIS A 202 6.53 -10.91 -3.66
CA HIS A 202 6.22 -10.43 -2.34
C HIS A 202 7.20 -9.36 -1.86
N ALA A 203 8.49 -9.44 -2.21
CA ALA A 203 9.44 -8.38 -1.87
C ALA A 203 9.12 -7.05 -2.58
N SER A 204 8.57 -7.08 -3.79
CA SER A 204 8.14 -5.87 -4.50
C SER A 204 6.90 -5.20 -3.89
N ILE A 205 6.18 -5.87 -2.97
CA ILE A 205 4.98 -5.29 -2.34
C ILE A 205 5.28 -4.04 -1.51
N ILE A 206 6.54 -3.82 -1.10
CA ILE A 206 6.93 -2.60 -0.39
C ILE A 206 6.64 -1.33 -1.23
N VAL A 207 6.64 -1.45 -2.56
CA VAL A 207 6.27 -0.34 -3.46
C VAL A 207 4.82 0.08 -3.26
N VAL A 208 3.91 -0.86 -2.96
CA VAL A 208 2.52 -0.53 -2.62
C VAL A 208 2.48 0.43 -1.44
N TYR A 209 3.23 0.12 -0.37
CA TYR A 209 3.29 0.96 0.81
C TYR A 209 3.87 2.35 0.53
N VAL A 210 4.96 2.41 -0.25
CA VAL A 210 5.57 3.69 -0.67
C VAL A 210 4.58 4.52 -1.48
N LEU A 211 3.87 3.92 -2.44
CA LEU A 211 2.84 4.60 -3.23
C LEU A 211 1.67 5.06 -2.36
N SER A 212 1.25 4.27 -1.37
CA SER A 212 0.19 4.65 -0.42
C SER A 212 0.58 5.83 0.45
N VAL A 213 1.80 5.84 1.02
CA VAL A 213 2.30 6.99 1.80
C VAL A 213 2.38 8.22 0.90
N TRP A 214 2.95 8.07 -0.31
CA TRP A 214 3.07 9.18 -1.25
C TRP A 214 1.71 9.74 -1.68
N HIS A 215 0.73 8.86 -1.95
CA HIS A 215 -0.66 9.23 -2.21
C HIS A 215 -1.23 10.09 -1.07
N THR A 216 -1.08 9.64 0.18
CA THR A 216 -1.58 10.37 1.35
C THR A 216 -0.88 11.72 1.53
N LEU A 217 0.44 11.79 1.34
CA LEU A 217 1.17 13.06 1.44
C LEU A 217 0.76 14.05 0.34
N LEU A 218 0.46 13.57 -0.87
CA LEU A 218 0.02 14.41 -1.99
C LEU A 218 -1.44 14.86 -1.88
N TYR A 219 -2.34 14.06 -1.28
CA TYR A 219 -3.79 14.32 -1.36
C TYR A 219 -4.50 14.47 -0.01
N GLY A 220 -3.81 14.19 1.09
CA GLY A 220 -4.35 14.39 2.43
C GLY A 220 -4.38 15.87 2.77
N THR A 221 -5.54 16.50 2.70
CA THR A 221 -5.75 17.91 3.11
C THR A 221 -5.36 18.15 4.57
N SER A 222 -5.63 17.17 5.46
CA SER A 222 -5.14 17.18 6.85
C SER A 222 -3.61 17.18 6.93
N VAL A 223 -2.91 16.63 5.94
CA VAL A 223 -1.45 16.62 5.90
C VAL A 223 -0.91 17.96 5.39
N TRP A 224 -1.62 18.66 4.51
CA TRP A 224 -1.11 19.90 3.90
C TRP A 224 -0.91 21.04 4.90
N TYR A 225 -1.75 21.15 5.92
CA TYR A 225 -1.71 22.29 6.86
C TYR A 225 -1.52 21.88 8.34
N ASP A 226 -1.83 20.65 8.73
CA ASP A 226 -1.65 20.19 10.13
C ASP A 226 -0.19 19.75 10.37
N GLY A 227 0.69 20.74 10.56
CA GLY A 227 2.16 20.57 10.64
C GLY A 227 2.62 19.47 11.62
N PRO A 228 2.17 19.46 12.89
CA PRO A 228 2.55 18.41 13.85
C PRO A 228 2.07 17.02 13.44
N PHE A 229 0.86 16.90 12.90
CA PHE A 229 0.32 15.64 12.41
C PHE A 229 1.09 15.13 11.19
N ARG A 230 1.41 16.00 10.22
CA ARG A 230 2.26 15.66 9.07
C ARG A 230 3.65 15.22 9.49
N THR A 231 4.31 15.95 10.38
CA THR A 231 5.62 15.55 10.92
C THR A 231 5.53 14.19 11.61
N THR A 232 4.44 13.91 12.34
CA THR A 232 4.20 12.58 12.93
C THR A 232 4.10 11.50 11.85
N ILE A 233 3.39 11.74 10.75
CA ILE A 233 3.32 10.79 9.62
C ILE A 233 4.70 10.51 9.04
N TRP A 234 5.55 11.53 8.89
CA TRP A 234 6.93 11.36 8.45
C TRP A 234 7.74 10.52 9.44
N LEU A 235 7.66 10.82 10.74
CA LEU A 235 8.38 10.08 11.77
C LEU A 235 7.93 8.62 11.91
N LEU A 236 6.66 8.32 11.65
CA LEU A 236 6.14 6.96 11.61
C LEU A 236 6.76 6.09 10.50
N GLN A 237 7.47 6.69 9.55
CA GLN A 237 8.23 5.96 8.54
C GLN A 237 9.58 5.44 9.07
N LEU A 238 10.10 6.00 10.17
CA LEU A 238 11.37 5.59 10.77
C LEU A 238 11.37 4.11 11.21
N PRO A 239 10.35 3.59 11.93
CA PRO A 239 10.28 2.16 12.25
C PRO A 239 10.28 1.26 11.00
N VAL A 240 9.60 1.66 9.93
CA VAL A 240 9.56 0.90 8.66
C VAL A 240 10.94 0.86 8.03
N ALA A 241 11.60 2.01 7.89
CA ALA A 241 12.93 2.10 7.30
C ALA A 241 13.99 1.38 8.17
N GLY A 242 13.89 1.50 9.50
CA GLY A 242 14.73 0.80 10.46
C GLY A 242 14.60 -0.72 10.37
N LEU A 243 13.36 -1.23 10.35
CA LEU A 243 13.13 -2.67 10.17
C LEU A 243 13.55 -3.16 8.78
N LEU A 244 13.40 -2.35 7.74
CA LEU A 244 13.91 -2.67 6.41
C LEU A 244 15.45 -2.78 6.42
N LEU A 245 16.14 -1.86 7.10
CA LEU A 245 17.58 -1.91 7.29
C LEU A 245 17.99 -3.17 8.07
N VAL A 246 17.31 -3.48 9.18
CA VAL A 246 17.53 -4.71 9.96
C VAL A 246 17.33 -5.95 9.10
N ARG A 247 16.28 -6.00 8.27
CA ARG A 247 16.02 -7.11 7.35
C ARG A 247 17.18 -7.34 6.37
N VAL A 248 17.75 -6.26 5.83
CA VAL A 248 18.85 -6.35 4.85
C VAL A 248 20.20 -6.68 5.52
N LEU A 249 20.39 -6.28 6.78
CA LEU A 249 21.58 -6.60 7.58
C LEU A 249 21.53 -8.02 8.17
N ARG A 250 20.36 -8.46 8.64
CA ARG A 250 20.13 -9.72 9.36
C ARG A 250 18.93 -10.48 8.76
N PRO A 251 19.02 -10.96 7.51
CA PRO A 251 17.92 -11.65 6.86
C PRO A 251 17.62 -13.00 7.53
N ALA A 252 16.34 -13.38 7.61
CA ALA A 252 15.92 -14.68 8.15
C ALA A 252 16.43 -15.87 7.31
N TYR A 253 16.69 -15.65 6.01
CA TYR A 253 17.18 -16.68 5.10
C TYR A 253 18.53 -16.28 4.51
N ARG A 254 19.43 -17.26 4.33
CA ARG A 254 20.73 -17.04 3.70
C ARG A 254 20.54 -16.46 2.29
N PRO A 255 21.01 -15.23 2.03
CA PRO A 255 20.86 -14.62 0.73
C PRO A 255 21.78 -15.28 -0.32
N GLY A 256 21.45 -15.08 -1.59
CA GLY A 256 22.31 -15.49 -2.70
C GLY A 256 23.67 -14.79 -2.64
N ARG A 257 24.71 -15.50 -3.12
CA ARG A 257 26.11 -15.05 -3.07
C ARG A 257 26.58 -14.38 -4.37
N THR A 258 25.71 -14.22 -5.36
CA THR A 258 26.08 -13.65 -6.67
C THR A 258 26.45 -12.16 -6.55
N PRO A 259 27.26 -11.61 -7.47
CA PRO A 259 27.59 -10.18 -7.48
C PRO A 259 26.35 -9.29 -7.51
N ALA A 260 25.34 -9.65 -8.33
CA ALA A 260 24.06 -8.95 -8.39
C ALA A 260 23.33 -8.94 -7.04
N ASP A 261 23.36 -10.04 -6.29
CA ASP A 261 22.74 -10.09 -4.96
C ASP A 261 23.50 -9.23 -3.94
N ARG A 262 24.82 -9.08 -4.07
CA ARG A 262 25.63 -8.19 -3.22
C ARG A 262 25.32 -6.73 -3.50
N LEU A 263 25.29 -6.35 -4.79
CA LEU A 263 24.95 -4.99 -5.21
C LEU A 263 23.53 -4.62 -4.77
N GLY A 264 22.54 -5.50 -5.00
CA GLY A 264 21.16 -5.26 -4.56
C GLY A 264 21.04 -5.03 -3.04
N ARG A 265 21.83 -5.74 -2.23
CA ARG A 265 21.87 -5.50 -0.77
C ARG A 265 22.55 -4.19 -0.41
N LEU A 266 23.63 -3.81 -1.09
CA LEU A 266 24.28 -2.53 -0.87
C LEU A 266 23.31 -1.38 -1.18
N LEU A 267 22.66 -1.43 -2.35
CA LEU A 267 21.67 -0.46 -2.76
C LEU A 267 20.51 -0.38 -1.75
N ALA A 268 20.00 -1.53 -1.28
CA ALA A 268 18.94 -1.54 -0.28
C ALA A 268 19.37 -0.95 1.07
N ARG A 269 20.64 -1.13 1.49
CA ARG A 269 21.19 -0.51 2.73
C ARG A 269 21.33 0.99 2.57
N VAL A 270 21.92 1.43 1.45
CA VAL A 270 22.09 2.85 1.13
C VAL A 270 20.73 3.53 1.06
N ALA A 271 19.76 2.93 0.35
CA ALA A 271 18.41 3.44 0.26
C ALA A 271 17.75 3.54 1.65
N ALA A 272 17.75 2.46 2.45
CA ALA A 272 17.13 2.49 3.78
C ALA A 272 17.80 3.52 4.73
N THR A 273 19.13 3.60 4.72
CA THR A 273 19.88 4.57 5.53
C THR A 273 19.62 5.99 5.06
N GLY A 274 19.65 6.23 3.75
CA GLY A 274 19.32 7.52 3.16
C GLY A 274 17.91 7.96 3.51
N THR A 275 16.92 7.05 3.43
CA THR A 275 15.55 7.32 3.87
C THR A 275 15.51 7.73 5.33
N ILE A 276 16.17 7.02 6.25
CA ILE A 276 16.22 7.39 7.68
C ILE A 276 16.79 8.81 7.85
N LEU A 277 17.93 9.11 7.22
CA LEU A 277 18.55 10.42 7.33
C LEU A 277 17.66 11.53 6.76
N THR A 278 17.05 11.31 5.60
CA THR A 278 16.10 12.27 5.00
C THR A 278 14.92 12.52 5.93
N LEU A 279 14.33 11.48 6.51
CA LEU A 279 13.21 11.62 7.45
C LEU A 279 13.59 12.45 8.68
N LEU A 280 14.78 12.21 9.24
CA LEU A 280 15.29 12.97 10.38
C LEU A 280 15.56 14.44 10.02
N ILE A 281 16.15 14.70 8.84
CA ILE A 281 16.40 16.07 8.36
C ILE A 281 15.07 16.80 8.11
N VAL A 282 14.11 16.15 7.46
CA VAL A 282 12.77 16.70 7.22
C VAL A 282 12.10 17.08 8.54
N ALA A 283 12.11 16.17 9.52
CA ALA A 283 11.52 16.43 10.84
C ALA A 283 12.25 17.55 11.60
N ALA A 284 13.58 17.58 11.57
CA ALA A 284 14.38 18.57 12.28
C ALA A 284 14.29 19.97 11.66
N THR A 285 14.14 20.07 10.35
CA THR A 285 14.08 21.34 9.62
C THR A 285 12.65 21.88 9.46
N GLY A 286 11.63 21.06 9.72
CA GLY A 286 10.23 21.41 9.43
C GLY A 286 9.92 21.52 7.93
N ARG A 287 10.87 21.15 7.04
CA ARG A 287 10.67 21.15 5.57
C ARG A 287 10.00 19.86 5.11
N ASP A 288 8.80 19.64 5.61
CA ASP A 288 8.05 18.39 5.49
C ASP A 288 7.01 18.40 4.35
N GLY A 289 7.10 19.39 3.45
CA GLY A 289 6.30 19.48 2.23
C GLY A 289 4.93 20.12 2.43
N GLY A 290 4.74 20.83 3.54
CA GLY A 290 3.50 21.55 3.81
C GLY A 290 3.20 22.73 2.93
N ARG A 291 1.92 23.09 2.93
CA ARG A 291 1.42 24.33 2.35
C ARG A 291 1.21 25.34 3.46
N THR A 292 1.57 26.58 3.18
CA THR A 292 1.20 27.72 4.02
C THR A 292 -0.17 28.20 3.56
N PRO A 293 -1.13 28.46 4.47
CA PRO A 293 -2.40 29.09 4.08
C PRO A 293 -2.14 30.37 3.26
N ASP A 294 -2.98 30.60 2.25
CA ASP A 294 -2.97 31.80 1.41
C ASP A 294 -1.69 32.03 0.58
N VAL A 295 -0.82 31.03 0.48
CA VAL A 295 0.36 31.03 -0.41
C VAL A 295 0.14 30.04 -1.53
N ASP A 296 0.30 30.50 -2.78
CA ASP A 296 0.24 29.64 -3.94
C ASP A 296 1.24 28.49 -3.82
N GLY A 297 0.73 27.27 -3.89
CA GLY A 297 1.55 26.07 -3.83
C GLY A 297 2.45 25.95 -5.06
N ALA A 298 3.64 25.36 -4.88
CA ALA A 298 4.48 25.00 -6.01
C ALA A 298 3.72 24.10 -7.00
N PRO A 299 3.96 24.24 -8.32
CA PRO A 299 3.34 23.38 -9.32
C PRO A 299 3.74 21.92 -9.09
N LEU A 300 2.92 20.99 -9.61
CA LEU A 300 3.23 19.57 -9.55
C LEU A 300 4.59 19.31 -10.22
N THR A 301 5.55 18.85 -9.44
CA THR A 301 6.89 18.50 -9.94
C THR A 301 6.88 17.25 -10.82
N PHE A 302 5.84 16.42 -10.70
CA PHE A 302 5.71 15.14 -11.40
C PHE A 302 4.54 15.15 -12.37
N THR A 303 4.76 14.63 -13.58
CA THR A 303 3.73 14.44 -14.59
C THR A 303 3.25 12.99 -14.63
N GLN A 304 2.06 12.74 -15.20
CA GLN A 304 1.57 11.36 -15.38
C GLN A 304 2.56 10.52 -16.21
N ALA A 305 3.17 11.12 -17.24
CA ALA A 305 4.18 10.45 -18.08
C ALA A 305 5.39 9.97 -17.25
N MET A 306 5.86 10.77 -16.30
CA MET A 306 6.93 10.38 -15.39
C MET A 306 6.52 9.21 -14.49
N ILE A 307 5.29 9.23 -13.95
CA ILE A 307 4.76 8.14 -13.12
C ILE A 307 4.67 6.84 -13.93
N TRP A 308 4.13 6.89 -15.15
CA TRP A 308 4.04 5.73 -16.04
C TRP A 308 5.41 5.21 -16.46
N ALA A 309 6.37 6.08 -16.77
CA ALA A 309 7.74 5.68 -17.09
C ALA A 309 8.38 4.94 -15.90
N GLY A 310 8.25 5.49 -14.68
CA GLY A 310 8.74 4.85 -13.46
C GLY A 310 8.08 3.49 -13.20
N PHE A 311 6.76 3.39 -13.39
CA PHE A 311 6.02 2.14 -13.25
C PHE A 311 6.44 1.09 -14.28
N THR A 312 6.64 1.48 -15.55
CA THR A 312 7.15 0.59 -16.59
C THR A 312 8.54 0.04 -16.25
N VAL A 313 9.46 0.91 -15.81
CA VAL A 313 10.80 0.47 -15.35
C VAL A 313 10.68 -0.53 -14.20
N PHE A 314 9.84 -0.24 -13.20
CA PHE A 314 9.57 -1.15 -12.09
C PHE A 314 9.04 -2.51 -12.58
N ALA A 315 8.03 -2.51 -13.46
CA ALA A 315 7.44 -3.74 -13.98
C ALA A 315 8.46 -4.59 -14.76
N VAL A 316 9.28 -3.97 -15.60
CA VAL A 316 10.36 -4.64 -16.35
C VAL A 316 11.38 -5.28 -15.39
N VAL A 317 11.81 -4.55 -14.35
CA VAL A 317 12.74 -5.08 -13.35
C VAL A 317 12.14 -6.27 -12.61
N VAL A 318 10.89 -6.19 -12.16
CA VAL A 318 10.20 -7.29 -11.48
C VAL A 318 10.06 -8.50 -12.40
N ALA A 319 9.66 -8.30 -13.66
CA ALA A 319 9.54 -9.36 -14.65
C ALA A 319 10.89 -10.07 -14.91
N ALA A 320 11.97 -9.31 -15.06
CA ALA A 320 13.32 -9.86 -15.22
C ALA A 320 13.76 -10.70 -13.99
N LEU A 321 13.47 -10.22 -12.78
CA LEU A 321 13.77 -10.94 -11.54
C LEU A 321 12.95 -12.22 -11.39
N VAL A 322 11.66 -12.19 -11.77
CA VAL A 322 10.78 -13.37 -11.80
C VAL A 322 11.28 -14.39 -12.82
N PHE A 323 11.61 -13.96 -14.03
CA PHE A 323 12.16 -14.83 -15.08
C PHE A 323 13.46 -15.51 -14.63
N ARG A 324 14.37 -14.74 -14.03
CA ARG A 324 15.62 -15.24 -13.45
C ARG A 324 15.35 -16.27 -12.34
N ALA A 325 14.40 -15.98 -11.44
CA ALA A 325 14.02 -16.88 -10.35
C ALA A 325 13.43 -18.20 -10.87
N HIS A 326 12.63 -18.14 -11.93
CA HIS A 326 12.05 -19.30 -12.60
C HIS A 326 13.12 -20.16 -13.29
N ARG A 327 14.00 -19.56 -14.09
CA ARG A 327 15.12 -20.26 -14.74
C ARG A 327 16.04 -20.95 -13.73
N ALA A 328 16.36 -20.28 -12.63
CA ALA A 328 17.20 -20.87 -11.59
C ALA A 328 16.53 -22.08 -10.90
N ALA A 329 15.20 -22.12 -10.82
CA ALA A 329 14.48 -23.26 -10.25
C ALA A 329 14.52 -24.49 -11.17
N ARG A 330 14.44 -24.29 -12.49
CA ARG A 330 14.48 -25.36 -13.49
C ARG A 330 15.85 -26.03 -13.67
N ARG A 331 16.96 -25.39 -13.30
CA ARG A 331 18.33 -25.93 -13.45
C ARG A 331 18.78 -26.88 -12.32
N ARG A 332 17.96 -27.12 -11.31
CA ARG A 332 18.28 -28.00 -10.16
C ARG A 332 17.92 -29.51 -10.26
N PRO A 333 17.30 -30.07 -11.32
CA PRO A 333 16.94 -31.50 -11.32
C PRO A 333 18.09 -32.51 -11.39
N GLU A 334 19.31 -32.15 -11.81
CA GLU A 334 20.30 -33.16 -12.27
C GLU A 334 21.54 -33.38 -11.37
N ARG A 335 21.57 -32.87 -10.13
CA ARG A 335 22.73 -33.10 -9.22
C ARG A 335 22.41 -33.97 -7.99
N GLN A 336 21.35 -34.77 -8.07
CA GLN A 336 20.96 -35.73 -7.02
C GLN A 336 20.63 -37.12 -7.60
N ALA A 337 21.16 -37.45 -8.78
CA ALA A 337 21.20 -38.80 -9.31
C ALA A 337 22.62 -39.33 -9.19
#